data_AF-M4A2I2-F1
#
_entry.id   AF-M4A2I2-F1
#
_cell.length_a   1.000
_cell.length_b   1.000
_cell.length_c   1.000
_cell.angle_alpha   90.00
_cell.angle_beta   90.00
_cell.angle_gamma   90.00
#
_symmetry.space_group_name_H-M   'P 1'
#
loop_
_entity.id
_entity.type
_entity.pdbx_description
1 polymer ?
#
loop_
_entity_poly.entity_id
_entity_poly.type
_entity_poly.pdbx_seq_one_letter_code
_entity_poly.pdbx_strand_id
1 'polypeptide(L)'
;MPAQPAEREPEEEMEADGESQLPEANGEVEEPKDAERTGVGEEETMEESVEERDSDMEESEEVEEEEEESSEMDDEDCERRRGECLDEMMDLEKQFQELKEKLFRERLNQVKVKLDEVLTGKAGEYREPLAALQSSMQIRTQVAGVYRELCLQVIQHKHDCEVQGARQHLESERSLLFDAMKAELLEKIRRLEEDRQNIDITSEWSDEMRGKKCKRRNLLGRSDRKKKVSLVSGPFIVYMLRDIDILEDWTAIKKAKAALSPLKKKVEKR
;
A
#
# COMPACT_ATOMS: atom_id res chain seq x y z
N MET A 1 38.55 -28.00 -17.30
CA MET A 1 37.69 -27.44 -18.36
C MET A 1 36.25 -27.53 -17.88
N PRO A 2 35.67 -26.50 -17.25
CA PRO A 2 34.25 -26.47 -16.95
C PRO A 2 33.47 -25.96 -18.17
N ALA A 3 32.50 -26.76 -18.63
CA ALA A 3 31.61 -26.41 -19.72
C ALA A 3 30.55 -25.39 -19.23
N GLN A 4 30.55 -24.21 -19.83
CA GLN A 4 29.43 -23.26 -19.77
C GLN A 4 28.36 -23.67 -20.78
N PRO A 5 27.07 -23.41 -20.50
CA PRO A 5 26.08 -23.19 -21.55
C PRO A 5 25.58 -21.73 -21.56
N ALA A 6 25.80 -21.13 -22.74
CA ALA A 6 25.07 -20.12 -23.51
C ALA A 6 24.09 -19.11 -22.85
N GLU A 7 24.31 -17.84 -23.21
CA GLU A 7 23.42 -16.68 -23.05
C GLU A 7 22.42 -16.51 -24.21
N ARG A 8 21.33 -15.76 -23.91
CA ARG A 8 20.29 -15.09 -24.74
C ARG A 8 19.10 -15.97 -25.15
N GLU A 9 17.83 -15.51 -25.05
CA GLU A 9 17.26 -14.18 -25.35
C GLU A 9 16.15 -13.71 -24.36
N PRO A 10 15.76 -12.41 -24.37
CA PRO A 10 14.75 -11.85 -23.46
C PRO A 10 13.34 -12.03 -24.01
N GLU A 11 12.47 -12.72 -23.27
CA GLU A 11 11.06 -12.85 -23.62
C GLU A 11 10.23 -11.74 -22.94
N GLU A 12 9.73 -10.87 -23.82
CA GLU A 12 8.47 -10.10 -23.78
C GLU A 12 7.94 -9.62 -22.42
N GLU A 13 8.05 -8.30 -22.22
CA GLU A 13 7.34 -7.52 -21.22
C GLU A 13 5.82 -7.63 -21.46
N MET A 14 5.12 -8.36 -20.59
CA MET A 14 3.67 -8.30 -20.49
C MET A 14 3.31 -7.14 -19.55
N GLU A 15 2.81 -6.04 -20.12
CA GLU A 15 2.15 -4.99 -19.36
C GLU A 15 0.88 -5.57 -18.69
N ALA A 16 0.96 -5.77 -17.38
CA ALA A 16 -0.21 -6.01 -16.54
C ALA A 16 -0.61 -4.69 -15.89
N ASP A 17 -1.34 -3.89 -16.65
CA ASP A 17 -2.14 -2.80 -16.11
C ASP A 17 -3.27 -3.43 -15.28
N GLY A 18 -3.11 -3.39 -13.96
CA GLY A 18 -3.97 -4.09 -13.02
C GLY A 18 -3.84 -3.45 -11.66
N GLU A 19 -4.52 -2.32 -11.49
CA GLU A 19 -4.68 -1.58 -10.23
C GLU A 19 -5.06 -2.55 -9.09
N SER A 20 -4.08 -2.92 -8.27
CA SER A 20 -4.31 -3.66 -7.04
C SER A 20 -4.83 -2.67 -5.99
N GLN A 21 -6.14 -2.40 -6.03
CA GLN A 21 -6.84 -1.68 -4.99
C GLN A 21 -7.00 -2.61 -3.78
N LEU A 22 -6.02 -2.52 -2.88
CA LEU A 22 -6.10 -3.08 -1.53
C LEU A 22 -7.15 -2.29 -0.73
N PRO A 23 -7.99 -2.93 0.08
CA PRO A 23 -8.85 -2.19 1.00
C PRO A 23 -8.00 -1.57 2.10
N GLU A 24 -8.01 -0.24 2.19
CA GLU A 24 -7.46 0.51 3.31
C GLU A 24 -8.20 0.12 4.60
N ALA A 25 -7.51 -0.62 5.47
CA ALA A 25 -7.99 -0.84 6.81
C ALA A 25 -7.66 0.39 7.65
N ASN A 26 -8.70 1.14 8.03
CA ASN A 26 -8.67 2.19 9.02
C ASN A 26 -7.95 1.71 10.29
N GLY A 27 -6.80 2.30 10.56
CA GLY A 27 -6.05 2.18 11.80
C GLY A 27 -5.54 3.55 12.20
N GLU A 28 -6.44 4.44 12.63
CA GLU A 28 -6.05 5.59 13.43
C GLU A 28 -5.58 5.07 14.79
N VAL A 29 -4.26 4.97 14.97
CA VAL A 29 -3.64 4.88 16.28
C VAL A 29 -2.98 6.24 16.51
N GLU A 30 -3.73 7.10 17.21
CA GLU A 30 -3.24 8.35 17.78
C GLU A 30 -2.01 8.06 18.67
N GLU A 31 -0.92 8.77 18.41
CA GLU A 31 0.26 8.85 19.28
C GLU A 31 -0.13 9.46 20.63
N PRO A 32 0.33 8.92 21.77
CA PRO A 32 0.21 9.62 23.04
C PRO A 32 1.30 10.71 23.10
N LYS A 33 0.88 11.97 22.94
CA LYS A 33 1.66 13.16 23.29
C LYS A 33 1.96 13.19 24.78
N ASP A 34 3.15 13.72 25.04
CA ASP A 34 3.80 13.92 26.32
C ASP A 34 2.89 14.49 27.41
N ALA A 35 2.84 13.80 28.55
CA ALA A 35 2.32 14.34 29.80
C ALA A 35 3.50 14.72 30.70
N GLU A 36 3.97 15.95 30.56
CA GLU A 36 4.75 16.61 31.60
C GLU A 36 3.90 16.74 32.87
N ARG A 37 4.36 16.15 33.98
CA ARG A 37 4.10 16.71 35.32
C ARG A 37 5.18 16.30 36.32
N THR A 38 6.12 17.23 36.49
CA THR A 38 6.61 17.78 37.76
C THR A 38 7.16 16.82 38.81
N GLY A 39 8.49 16.84 38.96
CA GLY A 39 9.23 16.36 40.12
C GLY A 39 10.42 17.25 40.41
N VAL A 40 10.16 18.31 41.18
CA VAL A 40 11.04 19.18 41.98
C VAL A 40 12.46 18.65 42.23
N GLY A 41 13.47 19.47 41.92
CA GLY A 41 14.83 19.36 42.41
C GLY A 41 15.57 20.68 42.15
N GLU A 42 15.74 21.45 43.22
CA GLU A 42 16.50 22.71 43.29
C GLU A 42 17.98 22.48 42.96
N GLU A 43 18.61 23.45 42.29
CA GLU A 43 19.94 24.04 42.58
C GLU A 43 20.35 24.89 41.37
N GLU A 44 20.20 26.20 41.48
CA GLU A 44 21.21 27.17 41.92
C GLU A 44 22.07 27.70 40.76
N THR A 45 21.82 28.99 40.53
CA THR A 45 22.58 29.97 39.76
C THR A 45 24.04 30.01 40.18
N MET A 46 24.98 29.94 39.24
CA MET A 46 26.31 30.50 39.45
C MET A 46 26.85 31.06 38.14
N GLU A 47 27.07 32.37 38.17
CA GLU A 47 27.45 33.21 37.05
C GLU A 47 28.91 33.01 36.61
N GLU A 48 29.14 33.24 35.31
CA GLU A 48 30.45 33.30 34.68
C GLU A 48 31.16 34.60 35.13
N SER A 49 32.13 34.50 36.04
CA SER A 49 33.00 35.62 36.43
C SER A 49 34.05 35.88 35.36
N VAL A 50 33.90 36.97 34.62
CA VAL A 50 34.94 37.61 33.82
C VAL A 50 35.74 38.54 34.74
N GLU A 51 37.03 38.27 34.93
CA GLU A 51 37.90 39.16 35.68
C GLU A 51 38.40 40.30 34.78
N GLU A 52 37.79 41.48 34.93
CA GLU A 52 38.39 42.78 34.58
C GLU A 52 38.92 43.37 35.89
N ARG A 53 40.24 43.44 36.04
CA ARG A 53 40.90 44.01 37.23
C ARG A 53 41.74 45.20 36.79
N ASP A 54 41.10 46.35 36.67
CA ASP A 54 41.75 47.65 36.54
C ASP A 54 42.24 48.06 37.94
N SER A 55 43.54 48.34 38.06
CA SER A 55 44.20 48.68 39.32
C SER A 55 44.51 50.18 39.29
N ASP A 56 43.56 51.00 39.72
CA ASP A 56 43.81 52.40 40.05
C ASP A 56 43.65 52.55 41.57
N MET A 57 44.78 52.73 42.26
CA MET A 57 44.81 53.03 43.68
C MET A 57 45.63 54.29 43.87
N GLU A 58 44.91 55.38 44.10
CA GLU A 58 45.47 56.68 44.39
C GLU A 58 46.31 56.67 45.67
N GLU A 59 47.40 57.40 45.56
CA GLU A 59 48.28 57.93 46.58
C GLU A 59 47.49 58.63 47.70
N SER A 60 47.71 58.22 48.94
CA SER A 60 47.33 58.99 50.13
C SER A 60 48.45 58.86 51.14
N GLU A 61 49.29 59.90 51.16
CA GLU A 61 50.22 60.20 52.24
C GLU A 61 49.42 60.61 53.48
N GLU A 62 49.48 59.82 54.55
CA GLU A 62 49.29 60.32 55.91
C GLU A 62 50.32 59.66 56.81
N VAL A 63 51.28 60.48 57.26
CA VAL A 63 52.22 60.20 58.33
C VAL A 63 51.55 60.64 59.62
N GLU A 64 51.22 59.70 60.51
CA GLU A 64 51.16 59.99 61.94
C GLU A 64 51.91 58.91 62.71
N GLU A 65 52.95 59.39 63.40
CA GLU A 65 53.70 58.69 64.44
C GLU A 65 52.82 58.62 65.69
N GLU A 66 52.46 57.41 66.13
CA GLU A 66 52.24 57.16 67.56
C GLU A 66 52.97 55.87 67.96
N GLU A 67 54.03 56.06 68.74
CA GLU A 67 54.59 55.05 69.62
C GLU A 67 53.47 54.56 70.55
N GLU A 68 53.07 53.29 70.51
CA GLU A 68 52.66 52.53 71.70
C GLU A 68 52.79 51.02 71.42
N GLU A 69 53.53 50.35 72.31
CA GLU A 69 53.54 48.89 72.51
C GLU A 69 54.05 48.01 71.36
N SER A 70 55.36 48.06 71.09
CA SER A 70 56.09 46.95 70.45
C SER A 70 56.05 45.73 71.37
N SER A 71 54.92 45.02 71.37
CA SER A 71 54.83 43.66 71.88
C SER A 71 55.88 42.82 71.16
N GLU A 72 56.90 42.39 71.90
CA GLU A 72 57.81 41.33 71.52
C GLU A 72 56.93 40.08 71.35
N MET A 73 56.38 39.91 70.14
CA MET A 73 55.67 38.69 69.78
C MET A 73 56.66 37.55 70.00
N ASP A 74 56.24 36.60 70.81
CA ASP A 74 56.98 35.37 71.04
C ASP A 74 57.21 34.69 69.67
N ASP A 75 58.43 34.80 69.13
CA ASP A 75 58.81 34.18 67.87
C ASP A 75 58.51 32.67 67.90
N GLU A 76 58.55 32.06 69.09
CA GLU A 76 58.16 30.66 69.31
C GLU A 76 56.67 30.42 69.07
N ASP A 77 55.78 31.38 69.35
CA ASP A 77 54.35 31.31 69.04
C ASP A 77 54.08 31.48 67.54
N CYS A 78 54.81 32.38 66.87
CA CYS A 78 54.77 32.52 65.42
C CYS A 78 55.21 31.22 64.70
N GLU A 79 56.31 30.61 65.14
CA GLU A 79 56.79 29.34 64.60
C GLU A 79 55.82 28.18 64.89
N ARG A 80 55.21 28.16 66.07
CA ARG A 80 54.19 27.17 66.47
C ARG A 80 52.96 27.22 65.55
N ARG A 81 52.38 28.40 65.35
CA ARG A 81 51.23 28.61 64.46
C ARG A 81 51.54 28.25 63.00
N ARG A 82 52.78 28.53 62.56
CA ARG A 82 53.25 28.12 61.23
C ARG A 82 53.35 26.60 61.11
N GLY A 83 53.85 25.92 62.14
CA GLY A 83 53.91 24.46 62.21
C GLY A 83 52.52 23.82 62.13
N GLU A 84 51.58 24.30 62.94
CA GLU A 84 50.18 23.83 62.94
C GLU A 84 49.51 23.99 61.56
N CYS A 85 49.72 25.14 60.91
CA CYS A 85 49.19 25.37 59.56
C CYS A 85 49.80 24.42 58.52
N LEU A 86 51.10 24.12 58.60
CA LEU A 86 51.76 23.15 57.73
C LEU A 86 51.24 21.73 57.98
N ASP A 87 51.03 21.34 59.24
CA ASP A 87 50.47 20.04 59.60
C ASP A 87 49.04 19.87 59.08
N GLU A 88 48.19 20.90 59.20
CA GLU A 88 46.84 20.91 58.62
C GLU A 88 46.87 20.79 57.09
N MET A 89 47.78 21.50 56.41
CA MET A 89 47.98 21.37 54.96
C MET A 89 48.45 19.97 54.57
N MET A 90 49.34 19.36 55.35
CA MET A 90 49.80 18.00 55.13
C MET A 90 48.68 16.97 55.30
N ASP A 91 47.82 17.14 56.31
CA ASP A 91 46.67 16.28 56.53
C ASP A 91 45.65 16.41 55.38
N LEU A 92 45.39 17.63 54.90
CA LEU A 92 44.54 17.87 53.73
C LEU A 92 45.10 17.24 52.46
N GLU A 93 46.39 17.42 52.17
CA GLU A 93 47.04 16.81 51.00
C GLU A 93 46.93 15.28 51.05
N LYS A 94 47.12 14.69 52.22
CA LYS A 94 46.95 13.25 52.42
C LYS A 94 45.52 12.80 52.15
N GLN A 95 44.53 13.51 52.66
CA GLN A 95 43.11 13.23 52.39
C GLN A 95 42.80 13.32 50.89
N PHE A 96 43.30 14.35 50.21
CA PHE A 96 43.16 14.52 48.76
C PHE A 96 43.76 13.35 47.99
N GLN A 97 44.97 12.93 48.36
CA GLN A 97 45.64 11.80 47.70
C GLN A 97 44.89 10.48 47.91
N GLU A 98 44.38 10.23 49.13
CA GLU A 98 43.54 9.07 49.42
C GLU A 98 42.22 9.09 48.62
N LEU A 99 41.58 10.25 48.52
CA LEU A 99 40.33 10.42 47.77
C LEU A 99 40.56 10.19 46.27
N LYS A 100 41.63 10.74 45.73
CA LYS A 100 42.07 10.57 44.35
C LYS A 100 42.31 9.09 44.03
N GLU A 101 43.04 8.39 44.87
CA GLU A 101 43.27 6.95 44.69
C GLU A 101 41.99 6.12 44.74
N LYS A 102 41.07 6.44 45.67
CA LYS A 102 39.75 5.79 45.74
C LYS A 102 38.98 5.99 44.44
N LEU A 103 38.89 7.23 43.95
CA LEU A 103 38.20 7.56 42.71
C LEU A 103 38.77 6.80 41.50
N PHE A 104 40.10 6.77 41.36
CA PHE A 104 40.75 6.02 40.28
C PHE A 104 40.49 4.52 40.38
N ARG A 105 40.56 3.96 41.59
CA ARG A 105 40.32 2.53 41.82
C ARG A 105 38.87 2.16 41.51
N GLU A 106 37.91 2.97 41.93
CA GLU A 106 36.49 2.80 41.61
C GLU A 106 36.25 2.89 40.10
N ARG A 107 36.79 3.91 39.43
CA ARG A 107 36.63 4.06 37.98
C ARG A 107 37.22 2.88 37.22
N LEU A 108 38.40 2.42 37.61
CA LEU A 108 39.06 1.29 37.00
C LEU A 108 38.28 -0.02 37.23
N ASN A 109 37.66 -0.19 38.41
CA ASN A 109 36.79 -1.32 38.69
C ASN A 109 35.50 -1.28 37.87
N GLN A 110 34.86 -0.13 37.70
CA GLN A 110 33.69 0.01 36.82
C GLN A 110 34.01 -0.44 35.39
N VAL A 111 35.16 -0.01 34.85
CA VAL A 111 35.60 -0.41 33.51
C VAL A 111 35.87 -1.92 33.43
N LYS A 112 36.53 -2.48 34.44
CA LYS A 112 36.79 -3.94 34.50
C LYS A 112 35.48 -4.74 34.51
N VAL A 113 34.50 -4.36 35.32
CA VAL A 113 33.21 -5.04 35.39
C VAL A 113 32.50 -4.98 34.04
N LYS A 114 32.43 -3.80 33.40
CA LYS A 114 31.84 -3.68 32.05
C LYS A 114 32.59 -4.51 31.00
N LEU A 115 33.92 -4.54 31.06
CA LEU A 115 34.73 -5.36 30.17
C LEU A 115 34.44 -6.86 30.36
N ASP A 116 34.35 -7.32 31.61
CA ASP A 116 34.03 -8.71 31.94
C ASP A 116 32.61 -9.07 31.50
N GLU A 117 31.63 -8.18 31.65
CA GLU A 117 30.27 -8.37 31.14
C GLU A 117 30.23 -8.54 29.62
N VAL A 118 31.03 -7.76 28.88
CA VAL A 118 31.16 -7.88 27.43
C VAL A 118 31.84 -9.19 27.05
N LEU A 119 32.97 -9.53 27.69
CA LEU A 119 33.73 -10.76 27.42
C LEU A 119 32.91 -12.03 27.73
N THR A 120 32.09 -11.98 28.78
CA THR A 120 31.20 -13.09 29.16
C THR A 120 29.88 -13.09 28.38
N GLY A 121 29.65 -12.11 27.49
CA GLY A 121 28.42 -12.00 26.69
C GLY A 121 27.17 -11.71 27.53
N LYS A 122 27.34 -11.12 28.70
CA LYS A 122 26.27 -10.74 29.63
C LYS A 122 25.91 -9.26 29.59
N ALA A 123 26.68 -8.46 28.84
CA ALA A 123 26.41 -7.04 28.64
C ALA A 123 24.99 -6.81 28.11
N GLY A 124 24.11 -6.30 28.98
CA GLY A 124 22.70 -6.06 28.68
C GLY A 124 22.51 -5.08 27.52
N GLU A 125 23.36 -4.05 27.46
CA GLU A 125 23.37 -2.98 26.45
C GLU A 125 23.38 -3.53 25.01
N TYR A 126 23.95 -4.73 24.77
CA TYR A 126 23.96 -5.39 23.46
C TYR A 126 22.96 -6.54 23.37
N ARG A 127 22.74 -7.25 24.47
CA ARG A 127 21.89 -8.44 24.51
C ARG A 127 20.40 -8.11 24.36
N GLU A 128 19.95 -7.02 24.97
CA GLU A 128 18.55 -6.59 24.87
C GLU A 128 18.14 -6.20 23.44
N PRO A 129 18.88 -5.34 22.72
CA PRO A 129 18.62 -5.07 21.31
C PRO A 129 18.68 -6.34 20.44
N LEU A 130 19.62 -7.25 20.72
CA LEU A 130 19.72 -8.50 19.99
C LEU A 130 18.48 -9.39 20.19
N ALA A 131 18.01 -9.53 21.43
CA ALA A 131 16.81 -10.31 21.73
C ALA A 131 15.55 -9.69 21.08
N ALA A 132 15.43 -8.36 21.10
CA ALA A 132 14.35 -7.65 20.43
C ALA A 132 14.38 -7.87 18.91
N LEU A 133 15.56 -7.81 18.29
CA LEU A 133 15.73 -8.06 16.86
C LEU A 133 15.38 -9.52 16.50
N GLN A 134 15.81 -10.49 17.32
CA GLN A 134 15.46 -11.90 17.13
C GLN A 134 13.94 -12.12 17.22
N SER A 135 13.27 -11.49 18.18
CA SER A 135 11.81 -11.52 18.30
C SER A 135 11.14 -10.92 17.06
N SER A 136 11.58 -9.75 16.59
CA SER A 136 11.07 -9.12 15.37
C SER A 136 11.26 -10.01 14.13
N MET A 137 12.40 -10.68 14.00
CA MET A 137 12.65 -11.64 12.92
C MET A 137 11.67 -12.82 12.97
N GLN A 138 11.45 -13.39 14.16
CA GLN A 138 10.50 -14.49 14.35
C GLN A 138 9.08 -14.09 13.98
N ILE A 139 8.60 -12.93 14.45
CA ILE A 139 7.28 -12.41 14.12
C ILE A 139 7.14 -12.20 12.62
N ARG A 140 8.12 -11.55 11.97
CA ARG A 140 8.09 -11.35 10.51
C ARG A 140 8.03 -12.67 9.73
N THR A 141 8.77 -13.67 10.18
CA THR A 141 8.77 -15.00 9.56
C THR A 141 7.41 -15.69 9.72
N GLN A 142 6.80 -15.61 10.91
CA GLN A 142 5.47 -16.16 11.17
C GLN A 142 4.40 -15.48 10.32
N VAL A 143 4.40 -14.14 10.29
CA VAL A 143 3.46 -13.36 9.48
C VAL A 143 3.60 -13.69 8.00
N ALA A 144 4.83 -13.79 7.48
CA ALA A 144 5.07 -14.20 6.10
C ALA A 144 4.56 -15.63 5.81
N GLY A 145 4.67 -16.54 6.78
CA GLY A 145 4.10 -17.88 6.72
C GLY A 145 2.58 -17.86 6.58
N VAL A 146 1.89 -17.15 7.47
CA VAL A 146 0.42 -17.00 7.44
C VAL A 146 -0.03 -16.33 6.13
N TYR A 147 0.68 -15.29 5.69
CA TYR A 147 0.37 -14.60 4.44
C TYR A 147 0.46 -15.54 3.24
N ARG A 148 1.51 -16.36 3.16
CA ARG A 148 1.66 -17.38 2.11
C ARG A 148 0.50 -18.37 2.13
N GLU A 149 0.08 -18.85 3.30
CA GLU A 149 -1.05 -19.77 3.44
C GLU A 149 -2.35 -19.14 2.94
N LEU A 150 -2.62 -17.88 3.29
CA LEU A 150 -3.79 -17.14 2.81
C LEU A 150 -3.76 -16.96 1.28
N CYS A 151 -2.61 -16.62 0.70
CA CYS A 151 -2.46 -16.53 -0.75
C CYS A 151 -2.78 -17.86 -1.44
N LEU A 152 -2.30 -18.98 -0.88
CA LEU A 152 -2.60 -20.32 -1.42
C LEU A 152 -4.10 -20.64 -1.34
N GLN A 153 -4.75 -20.31 -0.21
CA GLN A 153 -6.20 -20.49 -0.06
C GLN A 153 -6.98 -19.65 -1.08
N VAL A 154 -6.58 -18.39 -1.32
CA VAL A 154 -7.23 -17.54 -2.34
C VAL A 154 -7.10 -18.15 -3.72
N ILE A 155 -5.91 -18.67 -4.08
CA ILE A 155 -5.71 -19.35 -5.38
C ILE A 155 -6.60 -20.58 -5.48
N GLN A 156 -6.66 -21.39 -4.42
CA GLN A 156 -7.51 -22.58 -4.37
C GLN A 156 -8.99 -22.23 -4.54
N HIS A 157 -9.50 -21.22 -3.83
CA HIS A 157 -10.87 -20.77 -3.96
C HIS A 157 -11.18 -20.25 -5.36
N LYS A 158 -10.28 -19.49 -5.98
CA LYS A 158 -10.44 -19.03 -7.38
C LYS A 158 -10.54 -20.21 -8.33
N HIS A 159 -9.64 -21.18 -8.19
CA HIS A 159 -9.66 -22.40 -8.99
C HIS A 159 -10.98 -23.17 -8.82
N ASP A 160 -11.42 -23.37 -7.58
CA ASP A 160 -12.63 -24.15 -7.29
C ASP A 160 -13.89 -23.46 -7.82
N CYS A 161 -13.98 -22.13 -7.69
CA CYS A 161 -15.05 -21.32 -8.28
C CYS A 161 -15.07 -21.44 -9.81
N GLU A 162 -13.91 -21.38 -10.47
CA GLU A 162 -13.81 -21.51 -11.93
C GLU A 162 -14.27 -22.89 -12.41
N VAL A 163 -13.80 -23.96 -11.73
CA VAL A 163 -14.22 -25.33 -12.02
C VAL A 163 -15.73 -25.49 -11.84
N GLN A 164 -16.30 -24.91 -10.77
CA GLN A 164 -17.73 -24.95 -10.53
C GLN A 164 -18.50 -24.17 -11.62
N GLY A 165 -18.04 -22.97 -11.98
CA GLY A 165 -18.64 -22.15 -13.03
C GLY A 165 -18.66 -22.87 -14.37
N ALA A 166 -17.54 -23.48 -14.77
CA ALA A 166 -17.44 -24.26 -16.01
C ALA A 166 -18.40 -25.46 -16.03
N ARG A 167 -18.54 -26.18 -14.90
CA ARG A 167 -19.47 -27.31 -14.77
C ARG A 167 -20.92 -26.85 -14.93
N GLN A 168 -21.32 -25.80 -14.22
CA GLN A 168 -22.68 -25.25 -14.28
C GLN A 168 -23.02 -24.70 -15.67
N HIS A 169 -22.05 -24.04 -16.31
CA HIS A 169 -22.20 -23.56 -17.68
C HIS A 169 -22.45 -24.73 -18.66
N LEU A 170 -21.64 -25.79 -18.58
CA LEU A 170 -21.82 -26.99 -19.41
C LEU A 170 -23.19 -27.66 -19.19
N GLU A 171 -23.63 -27.80 -17.94
CA GLU A 171 -24.93 -28.39 -17.61
C GLU A 171 -26.10 -27.54 -18.14
N SER A 172 -25.96 -26.22 -18.07
CA SER A 172 -26.96 -25.27 -18.58
C SER A 172 -27.05 -25.32 -20.11
N GLU A 173 -25.91 -25.26 -20.80
CA GLU A 173 -25.84 -25.38 -22.27
C GLU A 173 -26.41 -26.72 -22.76
N ARG A 174 -26.09 -27.81 -22.06
CA ARG A 174 -26.66 -29.13 -22.37
C ARG A 174 -28.18 -29.12 -22.27
N SER A 175 -28.72 -28.53 -21.20
CA SER A 175 -30.16 -28.47 -20.97
C SER A 175 -30.86 -27.59 -22.00
N LEU A 176 -30.28 -26.42 -22.29
CA LEU A 176 -30.77 -25.49 -23.31
C LEU A 176 -30.81 -26.13 -24.70
N LEU A 177 -29.78 -26.90 -25.06
CA LEU A 177 -29.72 -27.64 -26.32
C LEU A 177 -30.82 -28.70 -26.41
N PHE A 178 -31.07 -29.45 -25.33
CA PHE A 178 -32.15 -30.43 -25.30
C PHE A 178 -33.53 -29.77 -25.49
N ASP A 179 -33.78 -28.64 -24.82
CA ASP A 179 -35.02 -27.90 -24.95
C ASP A 179 -35.19 -27.30 -26.36
N ALA A 180 -34.11 -26.78 -26.95
CA ALA A 180 -34.11 -26.30 -28.33
C ALA A 180 -34.45 -27.43 -29.33
N MET A 181 -33.78 -28.59 -29.22
CA MET A 181 -34.08 -29.76 -30.06
C MET A 181 -35.53 -30.23 -29.89
N LYS A 182 -36.03 -30.25 -28.65
CA LYS A 182 -37.42 -30.62 -28.37
C LYS A 182 -38.40 -29.64 -29.00
N ALA A 183 -38.14 -28.34 -28.89
CA ALA A 183 -38.96 -27.30 -29.50
C ALA A 183 -38.98 -27.41 -31.03
N GLU A 184 -37.82 -27.66 -31.66
CA GLU A 184 -37.74 -27.90 -33.11
C GLU A 184 -38.54 -29.12 -33.56
N LEU A 185 -38.48 -30.22 -32.81
CA LEU A 185 -39.25 -31.43 -33.11
C LEU A 185 -40.75 -31.18 -32.97
N LEU A 186 -41.18 -30.49 -31.92
CA LEU A 186 -42.58 -30.12 -31.72
C LEU A 186 -43.09 -29.17 -32.83
N GLU A 187 -42.29 -28.20 -33.25
CA GLU A 187 -42.65 -27.31 -34.37
C GLU A 187 -42.72 -28.07 -35.70
N LYS A 188 -41.82 -29.03 -35.93
CA LYS A 188 -41.90 -29.92 -37.11
C LYS A 188 -43.17 -30.76 -37.09
N ILE A 189 -43.54 -31.33 -35.95
CA ILE A 189 -44.81 -32.08 -35.78
C ILE A 189 -46.00 -31.16 -36.06
N ARG A 190 -46.03 -29.96 -35.45
CA ARG A 190 -47.09 -28.97 -35.64
C ARG A 190 -47.26 -28.60 -37.11
N ARG A 191 -46.18 -28.31 -37.84
CA ARG A 191 -46.25 -28.02 -39.28
C ARG A 191 -46.76 -29.20 -40.11
N LEU A 192 -46.35 -30.42 -39.80
CA LEU A 192 -46.86 -31.61 -40.48
C LEU A 192 -48.35 -31.83 -40.23
N GLU A 193 -48.83 -31.54 -39.02
CA GLU A 193 -50.26 -31.59 -38.68
C GLU A 193 -51.05 -30.50 -39.41
N GLU A 194 -50.53 -29.27 -39.47
CA GLU A 194 -51.10 -28.17 -40.25
C GLU A 194 -51.17 -28.53 -41.74
N ASP A 195 -50.09 -29.06 -42.32
CA ASP A 195 -50.05 -29.49 -43.72
C ASP A 195 -51.08 -30.60 -43.99
N ARG A 196 -51.24 -31.55 -43.06
CA ARG A 196 -52.27 -32.61 -43.16
C ARG A 196 -53.68 -32.03 -43.16
N GLN A 197 -53.97 -31.09 -42.25
CA GLN A 197 -55.27 -30.40 -42.18
C GLN A 197 -55.51 -29.53 -43.42
N ASN A 198 -54.49 -28.83 -43.91
CA ASN A 198 -54.57 -28.00 -45.11
C ASN A 198 -54.89 -28.82 -46.35
N ILE A 199 -54.32 -30.02 -46.49
CA ILE A 199 -54.65 -30.95 -47.58
C ILE A 199 -56.12 -31.39 -47.49
N ASP A 200 -56.60 -31.73 -46.30
CA ASP A 200 -57.98 -32.17 -46.05
C ASP A 200 -58.99 -31.09 -46.44
N ILE A 201 -58.79 -29.86 -45.94
CA ILE A 201 -59.60 -28.69 -46.30
C ILE A 201 -59.49 -28.41 -47.81
N THR A 202 -58.29 -28.41 -48.39
CA THR A 202 -58.13 -28.15 -49.83
C THR A 202 -58.83 -29.21 -50.70
N SER A 203 -58.92 -30.46 -50.21
CA SER A 203 -59.66 -31.55 -50.85
C SER A 203 -61.17 -31.31 -50.81
N GLU A 204 -61.74 -30.91 -49.68
CA GLU A 204 -63.16 -30.57 -49.54
C GLU A 204 -63.56 -29.40 -50.45
N TRP A 205 -62.76 -28.33 -50.50
CA TRP A 205 -63.00 -27.19 -51.39
C TRP A 205 -62.82 -27.54 -52.87
N SER A 206 -61.99 -28.53 -53.18
CA SER A 206 -61.81 -29.03 -54.56
C SER A 206 -62.93 -29.97 -55.00
N ASP A 207 -63.63 -30.65 -54.08
CA ASP A 207 -64.76 -31.52 -54.39
C ASP A 207 -66.06 -30.72 -54.59
N GLU A 208 -66.27 -29.65 -53.79
CA GLU A 208 -67.38 -28.70 -53.96
C GLU A 208 -67.33 -27.99 -55.33
N MET A 209 -66.13 -27.67 -55.83
CA MET A 209 -65.92 -27.06 -57.16
C MET A 209 -65.86 -28.07 -58.32
N ARG A 210 -65.89 -29.39 -58.05
CA ARG A 210 -65.99 -30.46 -59.05
C ARG A 210 -67.41 -31.00 -59.24
N GLY A 211 -68.41 -30.42 -58.59
CA GLY A 211 -69.83 -30.73 -58.82
C GLY A 211 -70.42 -30.20 -60.13
N LYS A 212 -69.70 -29.41 -60.95
CA LYS A 212 -70.22 -28.90 -62.23
C LYS A 212 -69.22 -29.03 -63.38
N LYS A 213 -69.58 -29.95 -64.30
CA LYS A 213 -69.06 -30.16 -65.66
C LYS A 213 -68.23 -28.99 -66.23
N CYS A 214 -66.93 -29.21 -66.42
CA CYS A 214 -66.14 -28.47 -67.40
C CYS A 214 -65.25 -29.42 -68.21
N LYS A 215 -65.85 -29.96 -69.28
CA LYS A 215 -65.11 -30.41 -70.47
C LYS A 215 -64.53 -29.17 -71.15
N ARG A 216 -63.24 -28.86 -70.97
CA ARG A 216 -62.41 -28.31 -72.05
C ARG A 216 -60.91 -28.37 -71.70
N ARG A 217 -60.26 -29.33 -72.35
CA ARG A 217 -58.84 -29.36 -72.71
C ARG A 217 -58.33 -27.98 -73.17
N ASN A 218 -57.17 -27.58 -72.65
CA ASN A 218 -56.08 -26.76 -73.24
C ASN A 218 -55.00 -26.67 -72.14
N LEU A 219 -53.92 -27.46 -72.12
CA LEU A 219 -52.69 -27.35 -72.91
C LEU A 219 -52.21 -25.91 -73.16
N LEU A 220 -51.03 -25.63 -72.57
CA LEU A 220 -50.05 -24.58 -72.87
C LEU A 220 -50.25 -23.19 -72.24
N GLY A 221 -49.29 -22.85 -71.35
CA GLY A 221 -48.54 -21.61 -71.52
C GLY A 221 -48.78 -20.48 -70.52
N ARG A 222 -48.14 -20.55 -69.36
CA ARG A 222 -47.25 -19.48 -68.83
C ARG A 222 -46.70 -19.90 -67.47
N SER A 223 -45.53 -20.54 -67.51
CA SER A 223 -44.60 -20.51 -66.39
C SER A 223 -44.16 -19.05 -66.26
N ASP A 224 -44.77 -18.32 -65.32
CA ASP A 224 -44.27 -17.03 -64.89
C ASP A 224 -43.00 -17.29 -64.08
N ARG A 225 -41.89 -17.31 -64.79
CA ARG A 225 -40.55 -17.38 -64.21
C ARG A 225 -40.33 -16.08 -63.45
N LYS A 226 -40.79 -16.02 -62.20
CA LYS A 226 -40.24 -15.09 -61.22
C LYS A 226 -38.75 -15.38 -61.17
N LYS A 227 -37.97 -14.47 -61.76
CA LYS A 227 -36.51 -14.44 -61.68
C LYS A 227 -36.17 -14.58 -60.19
N LYS A 228 -35.65 -15.75 -59.81
CA LYS A 228 -34.92 -15.87 -58.55
C LYS A 228 -33.75 -14.90 -58.68
N VAL A 229 -33.74 -13.87 -57.84
CA VAL A 229 -32.54 -13.06 -57.63
C VAL A 229 -31.43 -14.06 -57.33
N SER A 230 -30.38 -14.08 -58.15
CA SER A 230 -29.23 -14.94 -57.93
C SER A 230 -28.73 -14.70 -56.51
N LEU A 231 -28.88 -15.70 -55.64
CA LEU A 231 -28.09 -15.78 -54.42
C LEU A 231 -26.64 -15.82 -54.87
N VAL A 232 -25.94 -14.69 -54.75
CA VAL A 232 -24.50 -14.62 -54.95
C VAL A 232 -23.89 -15.54 -53.90
N SER A 233 -23.46 -16.72 -54.33
CA SER A 233 -22.64 -17.62 -53.53
C SER A 233 -21.20 -17.14 -53.66
N GLY A 234 -20.81 -16.24 -52.75
CA GLY A 234 -19.46 -15.67 -52.66
C GLY A 234 -19.41 -14.63 -51.53
N PRO A 235 -18.23 -14.36 -50.94
CA PRO A 235 -18.10 -13.34 -49.90
C PRO A 235 -18.57 -11.99 -50.43
N PHE A 236 -19.64 -11.46 -49.83
CA PHE A 236 -20.20 -10.16 -50.20
C PHE A 236 -19.73 -9.12 -49.17
N ILE A 237 -19.28 -7.97 -49.66
CA ILE A 237 -18.95 -6.83 -48.81
C ILE A 237 -20.28 -6.15 -48.45
N VAL A 238 -20.65 -6.21 -47.17
CA VAL A 238 -21.80 -5.49 -46.64
C VAL A 238 -21.38 -4.03 -46.47
N TYR A 239 -21.87 -3.13 -47.33
CA TYR A 239 -21.64 -1.68 -47.19
C TYR A 239 -22.53 -1.02 -46.13
N MET A 240 -23.44 -1.80 -45.52
CA MET A 240 -24.30 -1.32 -44.44
C MET A 240 -23.56 -1.46 -43.11
N LEU A 241 -23.35 -0.35 -42.43
CA LEU A 241 -22.90 -0.35 -41.03
C LEU A 241 -23.92 -1.09 -40.17
N ARG A 242 -23.47 -1.69 -39.06
CA ARG A 242 -24.37 -2.33 -38.10
C ARG A 242 -25.20 -1.25 -37.40
N ASP A 243 -26.41 -1.59 -36.97
CA ASP A 243 -27.29 -0.66 -36.26
C ASP A 243 -26.61 -0.02 -35.03
N ILE A 244 -25.70 -0.76 -34.38
CA ILE A 244 -24.90 -0.26 -33.24
C ILE A 244 -23.99 0.90 -33.66
N ASP A 245 -23.27 0.75 -34.77
CA ASP A 245 -22.33 1.75 -35.27
C ASP A 245 -23.10 3.02 -35.74
N ILE A 246 -24.29 2.82 -36.34
CA ILE A 246 -25.18 3.92 -36.75
C ILE A 246 -25.70 4.70 -35.52
N LEU A 247 -26.06 3.99 -34.45
CA LEU A 247 -26.55 4.60 -33.20
C LEU A 247 -25.45 5.35 -32.45
N GLU A 248 -24.23 4.83 -32.47
CA GLU A 248 -23.06 5.48 -31.89
C GLU A 248 -22.75 6.80 -32.61
N ASP A 249 -22.64 6.77 -33.95
CA ASP A 249 -22.43 7.97 -34.77
C ASP A 249 -23.56 9.00 -34.59
N TRP A 250 -24.80 8.54 -34.53
CA TRP A 250 -25.96 9.40 -34.27
C TRP A 250 -25.85 10.12 -32.91
N THR A 251 -25.34 9.43 -31.90
CA THR A 251 -25.12 9.98 -30.56
C THR A 251 -23.95 10.98 -30.57
N ALA A 252 -22.86 10.67 -31.28
CA ALA A 252 -21.73 11.57 -31.47
C ALA A 252 -22.15 12.88 -32.17
N ILE A 253 -22.96 12.79 -33.22
CA ILE A 253 -23.50 13.96 -33.94
C ILE A 253 -24.38 14.82 -33.02
N LYS A 254 -25.26 14.18 -32.21
CA LYS A 254 -26.08 14.91 -31.23
C LYS A 254 -25.22 15.64 -30.20
N LYS A 255 -24.17 14.98 -29.69
CA LYS A 255 -23.24 15.57 -28.71
C LYS A 255 -22.48 16.76 -29.29
N ALA A 256 -21.95 16.63 -30.51
CA ALA A 256 -21.28 17.73 -31.22
C ALA A 256 -22.23 18.90 -31.50
N LYS A 257 -23.47 18.62 -31.91
CA LYS A 257 -24.49 19.65 -32.17
C LYS A 257 -24.91 20.39 -30.89
N ALA A 258 -24.98 19.71 -29.76
CA ALA A 258 -25.24 20.34 -28.46
C ALA A 258 -24.07 21.26 -28.05
N ALA A 259 -22.83 20.82 -28.27
CA ALA A 259 -21.62 21.62 -27.99
C ALA A 259 -21.48 22.85 -28.90
N LEU A 260 -22.04 22.82 -30.11
CA LEU A 260 -22.07 23.93 -31.06
C LEU A 260 -23.23 24.93 -30.84
N SER A 261 -24.08 24.73 -29.83
CA SER A 261 -25.13 25.70 -29.51
C SER A 261 -24.49 26.97 -28.91
N PRO A 262 -24.68 28.15 -29.52
CA PRO A 262 -23.97 29.36 -29.09
C PRO A 262 -24.49 29.82 -27.73
N LEU A 263 -23.63 29.82 -26.71
CA LEU A 263 -23.86 30.56 -25.48
C LEU A 263 -24.12 32.03 -25.85
N LYS A 264 -25.33 32.51 -25.55
CA LYS A 264 -25.73 33.90 -25.73
C LYS A 264 -24.71 34.81 -25.02
N LYS A 265 -23.86 35.49 -25.79
CA LYS A 265 -23.01 36.58 -25.29
C LYS A 265 -23.92 37.64 -24.66
N LYS A 266 -23.73 37.91 -23.37
CA LYS A 266 -24.31 39.07 -22.69
C LYS A 266 -23.78 40.33 -23.39
N VAL A 267 -24.68 41.18 -23.85
CA VAL A 267 -24.37 42.54 -24.31
C VAL A 267 -24.20 43.40 -23.07
N GLU A 268 -22.97 43.81 -22.80
CA GLU A 268 -22.62 44.86 -21.87
C GLU A 268 -22.91 46.21 -22.54
N LYS A 269 -23.76 47.04 -21.92
CA LYS A 269 -23.98 48.44 -22.30
C LYS A 269 -23.98 49.30 -21.04
N ARG A 270 -22.89 50.07 -20.94
CA ARG A 270 -22.70 51.45 -20.46
C ARG A 270 -23.43 51.93 -19.22
#